data_AF-A0A931J0M4-F1
#
_entry.id   AF-A0A931J0M4-F1
#
_cell.length_a   1.000
_cell.length_b   1.000
_cell.length_c   1.000
_cell.angle_alpha   90.00
_cell.angle_beta   90.00
_cell.angle_gamma   90.00
#
_symmetry.space_group_name_H-M   'P 1'
#
loop_
_entity.id
_entity.type
_entity.pdbx_description
1 polymer ?
#
loop_
_entity_poly.entity_id
_entity_poly.type
_entity_poly.pdbx_seq_one_letter_code
_entity_poly.pdbx_strand_id
1 'polypeptide(L)'
;MSLLCLVCTTLPLLAASPAPGQAVGAWQAPTVNVAAAGGAAFRELERAPEFSLAELVAGNAGDSLLGQLALRGACAVLQARAEAHVMVERISGRPALYRLSFPKEPAAEQLSGPAKSAFSAQECARQPRD
;
A
#
# COMPACT_ATOMS: atom_id res chain seq x y z
N MET A 1 -20.43 23.91 58.59
CA MET A 1 -21.01 22.71 57.97
C MET A 1 -21.62 23.11 56.63
N SER A 2 -21.33 22.33 55.57
CA SER A 2 -21.94 22.35 54.23
C SER A 2 -21.70 23.60 53.36
N LEU A 3 -21.57 23.56 52.03
CA LEU A 3 -21.36 22.58 50.94
C LEU A 3 -21.32 23.44 49.64
N LEU A 4 -21.01 22.85 48.47
CA LEU A 4 -21.18 23.35 47.07
C LEU A 4 -19.85 23.74 46.37
N CYS A 5 -19.33 22.97 45.39
CA CYS A 5 -19.82 22.81 44.00
C CYS A 5 -19.87 24.19 43.28
N LEU A 6 -19.35 24.43 42.08
CA LEU A 6 -19.18 23.59 40.90
C LEU A 6 -18.55 24.47 39.77
N VAL A 7 -18.09 23.82 38.69
CA VAL A 7 -17.98 24.31 37.29
C VAL A 7 -16.70 25.02 36.80
N CYS A 8 -15.81 24.17 36.28
CA CYS A 8 -15.34 24.14 34.88
C CYS A 8 -15.13 25.49 34.15
N THR A 9 -13.85 25.87 34.12
CA THR A 9 -13.23 26.62 33.02
C THR A 9 -13.30 25.85 31.70
N THR A 10 -14.17 26.27 30.78
CA THR A 10 -14.00 25.95 29.35
C THR A 10 -14.50 27.13 28.51
N LEU A 11 -13.54 27.84 27.90
CA LEU A 11 -13.73 28.83 26.85
C LEU A 11 -14.57 28.24 25.69
N PRO A 12 -15.51 29.00 25.10
CA PRO A 12 -16.15 28.57 23.87
C PRO A 12 -15.15 28.73 22.71
N LEU A 13 -14.83 27.61 22.06
CA LEU A 13 -14.17 27.56 20.76
C LEU A 13 -14.95 28.45 19.79
N LEU A 14 -14.26 29.42 19.18
CA LEU A 14 -14.69 30.02 17.93
C LEU A 14 -14.81 28.89 16.90
N ALA A 15 -16.05 28.60 16.51
CA ALA A 15 -16.37 27.78 15.35
C ALA A 15 -15.91 28.52 14.10
N ALA A 16 -14.71 28.21 13.62
CA ALA A 16 -14.27 28.57 12.28
C ALA A 16 -15.00 27.66 11.27
N SER A 17 -15.99 28.20 10.58
CA SER A 17 -16.58 27.57 9.39
C SER A 17 -15.49 27.37 8.33
N PRO A 18 -15.34 26.18 7.72
CA PRO A 18 -14.38 25.99 6.64
C PRO A 18 -14.88 26.69 5.37
N ALA A 19 -14.00 27.48 4.75
CA ALA A 19 -14.25 28.11 3.47
C ALA A 19 -14.35 27.05 2.33
N PRO A 20 -15.22 27.24 1.33
CA PRO A 20 -15.28 26.35 0.18
C PRO A 20 -13.99 26.55 -0.64
N GLY A 21 -13.17 25.50 -0.71
CA GLY A 21 -11.89 25.51 -1.45
C GLY A 21 -10.67 25.02 -0.68
N GLN A 22 -10.82 24.54 0.55
CA GLN A 22 -9.69 23.97 1.28
C GLN A 22 -9.48 22.48 0.98
N ALA A 23 -8.34 22.23 0.34
CA ALA A 23 -7.56 21.00 0.31
C ALA A 23 -8.37 19.70 0.35
N VAL A 24 -8.58 19.11 -0.84
CA VAL A 24 -8.62 17.64 -0.95
C VAL A 24 -7.49 17.11 -0.10
N GLY A 25 -7.84 16.47 1.01
CA GLY A 25 -6.88 15.90 1.93
C GLY A 25 -5.85 15.14 1.11
N ALA A 26 -4.58 15.41 1.34
CA ALA A 26 -3.54 14.50 0.92
C ALA A 26 -3.95 13.14 1.48
N TRP A 27 -4.60 12.33 0.66
CA TRP A 27 -4.90 10.95 0.94
C TRP A 27 -3.53 10.31 0.98
N GLN A 28 -2.91 10.36 2.16
CA GLN A 28 -1.67 9.67 2.44
C GLN A 28 -2.05 8.20 2.38
N ALA A 29 -1.94 7.64 1.18
CA ALA A 29 -1.99 6.21 0.99
C ALA A 29 -1.03 5.60 2.02
N PRO A 30 -1.45 4.57 2.77
CA PRO A 30 -0.57 3.91 3.72
C PRO A 30 0.69 3.53 2.96
N THR A 31 1.82 4.16 3.32
CA THR A 31 3.06 3.90 2.62
C THR A 31 3.52 2.52 3.08
N VAL A 32 3.18 1.50 2.29
CA VAL A 32 3.68 0.13 2.49
C VAL A 32 5.16 0.18 2.18
N ASN A 33 5.98 0.28 3.21
CA ASN A 33 7.43 0.23 3.12
C ASN A 33 7.89 -1.15 3.59
N VAL A 34 8.22 -2.02 2.64
CA VAL A 34 8.91 -3.27 2.97
C VAL A 34 10.40 -3.01 2.82
N ALA A 35 11.09 -2.84 3.95
CA ALA A 35 12.54 -2.70 3.98
C ALA A 35 13.20 -4.07 3.87
N ALA A 36 14.26 -4.17 3.06
CA ALA A 36 15.06 -5.38 2.95
C ALA A 36 16.56 -5.09 3.03
N ALA A 37 17.30 -6.09 3.51
CA ALA A 37 18.76 -6.05 3.54
C ALA A 37 19.33 -5.81 2.12
N GLY A 38 20.43 -5.05 2.04
CA GLY A 38 21.07 -4.73 0.75
C GLY A 38 20.55 -3.47 0.04
N GLY A 39 19.86 -2.57 0.75
CA GLY A 39 19.44 -1.27 0.21
C GLY A 39 18.25 -1.36 -0.76
N ALA A 40 17.39 -2.37 -0.57
CA ALA A 40 16.18 -2.52 -1.35
C ALA A 40 14.92 -2.20 -0.54
N ALA A 41 13.97 -1.51 -1.15
CA ALA A 41 12.72 -1.07 -0.55
C ALA A 41 11.59 -1.15 -1.59
N PHE A 42 10.48 -1.77 -1.19
CA PHE A 42 9.24 -1.72 -1.96
C PHE A 42 8.37 -0.58 -1.42
N ARG A 43 7.89 0.28 -2.32
CA ARG A 43 7.12 1.47 -1.99
C ARG A 43 5.92 1.60 -2.92
N GLU A 44 4.73 1.69 -2.34
CA GLU A 44 3.53 2.09 -3.07
C GLU A 44 3.62 3.60 -3.41
N LEU A 45 3.57 3.93 -4.69
CA LEU A 45 3.62 5.29 -5.23
C LEU A 45 2.23 5.88 -5.42
N GLU A 46 1.29 5.08 -5.91
CA GLU A 46 -0.07 5.53 -6.20
C GLU A 46 -1.09 4.48 -5.79
N ARG A 47 -2.20 4.96 -5.22
CA ARG A 47 -3.33 4.17 -4.72
C ARG A 47 -4.60 4.56 -5.47
N ALA A 48 -5.15 3.61 -6.22
CA ALA A 48 -6.50 3.68 -6.78
C ALA A 48 -7.37 2.52 -6.26
N PRO A 49 -8.69 2.52 -6.46
CA PRO A 49 -9.55 1.41 -6.06
C PRO A 49 -9.18 0.10 -6.78
N GLU A 50 -9.00 0.15 -8.10
CA GLU A 50 -8.72 -1.02 -8.93
C GLU A 50 -7.22 -1.33 -9.14
N PHE A 51 -6.33 -0.40 -8.79
CA PHE A 51 -4.89 -0.59 -9.00
C PHE A 51 -4.01 0.12 -7.96
N SER A 52 -2.74 -0.26 -7.93
CA SER A 52 -1.67 0.49 -7.26
C SER A 52 -0.43 0.50 -8.12
N LEU A 53 0.27 1.63 -8.15
CA LEU A 53 1.60 1.71 -8.74
C LEU A 53 2.62 1.58 -7.62
N ALA A 54 3.60 0.69 -7.79
CA ALA A 54 4.65 0.49 -6.80
C ALA A 54 6.03 0.52 -7.45
N GLU A 55 6.99 1.05 -6.70
CA GLU A 55 8.40 1.06 -7.04
C GLU A 55 9.15 0.12 -6.12
N LEU A 56 9.97 -0.75 -6.72
CA LEU A 56 11.01 -1.45 -6.02
C LEU A 56 12.32 -0.71 -6.27
N VAL A 57 12.70 0.12 -5.29
CA VAL A 57 14.03 0.73 -5.25
C VAL A 57 14.96 -0.37 -4.77
N ALA A 58 15.79 -0.90 -5.65
CA ALA A 58 16.78 -1.87 -5.27
C ALA A 58 18.14 -1.39 -5.74
N GLY A 59 19.13 -1.47 -4.85
CA GLY A 59 20.54 -1.28 -5.20
C GLY A 59 21.03 -2.39 -6.15
N ASN A 60 22.23 -2.90 -5.92
CA ASN A 60 22.79 -4.01 -6.73
C ASN A 60 22.15 -5.38 -6.43
N ALA A 61 20.85 -5.42 -6.09
CA ALA A 61 20.13 -6.67 -5.88
C ALA A 61 20.01 -7.45 -7.20
N GLY A 62 20.34 -8.75 -7.16
CA GLY A 62 20.12 -9.66 -8.30
C GLY A 62 18.63 -9.93 -8.54
N ASP A 63 18.26 -10.37 -9.75
CA ASP A 63 16.86 -10.55 -10.17
C ASP A 63 16.04 -11.49 -9.27
N SER A 64 16.67 -12.51 -8.67
CA SER A 64 16.00 -13.41 -7.71
C SER A 64 15.54 -12.66 -6.46
N LEU A 65 16.38 -11.78 -5.92
CA LEU A 65 16.03 -10.95 -4.76
C LEU A 65 14.97 -9.92 -5.14
N LEU A 66 15.05 -9.33 -6.34
CA LEU A 66 14.02 -8.42 -6.84
C LEU A 66 12.64 -9.09 -6.91
N GLY A 67 12.57 -10.31 -7.43
CA GLY A 67 11.34 -11.09 -7.50
C GLY A 67 10.73 -11.36 -6.11
N GLN A 68 11.56 -11.75 -5.14
CA GLN A 68 11.11 -11.98 -3.76
C GLN A 68 10.60 -10.70 -3.08
N LEU A 69 11.26 -9.57 -3.31
CA LEU A 69 10.85 -8.29 -2.73
C LEU A 69 9.59 -7.74 -3.37
N ALA A 70 9.46 -7.84 -4.69
CA ALA A 70 8.23 -7.50 -5.39
C ALA A 70 7.04 -8.33 -4.89
N LEU A 71 7.27 -9.62 -4.65
CA LEU A 71 6.28 -10.53 -4.09
C LEU A 71 5.85 -10.16 -2.66
N ARG A 72 6.82 -9.94 -1.75
CA ARG A 72 6.52 -9.50 -0.37
C ARG A 72 5.77 -8.16 -0.36
N GLY A 73 6.23 -7.21 -1.18
CA GLY A 73 5.60 -5.91 -1.36
C GLY A 73 4.16 -6.02 -1.84
N ALA A 74 3.92 -6.78 -2.90
CA ALA A 74 2.57 -7.02 -3.43
C ALA A 74 1.65 -7.68 -2.39
N CYS A 75 2.14 -8.65 -1.63
CA CYS A 75 1.38 -9.30 -0.56
C CYS A 75 1.06 -8.34 0.60
N ALA A 76 1.99 -7.46 0.96
CA ALA A 76 1.76 -6.44 1.97
C ALA A 76 0.68 -5.44 1.52
N VAL A 77 0.70 -5.02 0.24
CA VAL A 77 -0.34 -4.16 -0.33
C VAL A 77 -1.68 -4.89 -0.36
N LEU A 78 -1.74 -6.15 -0.82
CA LEU A 78 -2.96 -6.96 -0.81
C LEU A 78 -3.62 -7.00 0.58
N GLN A 79 -2.83 -7.28 1.61
CA GLN A 79 -3.30 -7.33 3.00
C GLN A 79 -3.76 -5.95 3.50
N ALA A 80 -3.00 -4.89 3.22
CA ALA A 80 -3.36 -3.52 3.59
C ALA A 80 -4.65 -3.02 2.91
N ARG A 81 -4.96 -3.56 1.73
CA ARG A 81 -6.17 -3.26 0.97
C ARG A 81 -7.36 -4.16 1.34
N ALA A 82 -7.12 -5.24 2.09
CA ALA A 82 -8.10 -6.29 2.37
C ALA A 82 -8.71 -6.89 1.09
N GLU A 83 -7.88 -7.04 0.05
CA GLU A 83 -8.27 -7.59 -1.24
C GLU A 83 -8.05 -9.11 -1.27
N ALA A 84 -8.81 -9.82 -2.11
CA ALA A 84 -8.72 -11.27 -2.24
C ALA A 84 -7.57 -11.72 -3.16
N HIS A 85 -7.32 -10.96 -4.22
CA HIS A 85 -6.32 -11.28 -5.25
C HIS A 85 -5.53 -10.02 -5.63
N VAL A 86 -4.25 -10.21 -5.95
CA VAL A 86 -3.38 -9.19 -6.53
C VAL A 86 -2.73 -9.77 -7.78
N MET A 87 -2.77 -9.00 -8.86
CA MET A 87 -1.96 -9.23 -10.04
C MET A 87 -0.80 -8.26 -10.03
N VAL A 88 0.41 -8.76 -10.28
CA VAL A 88 1.65 -8.01 -10.31
C VAL A 88 2.17 -8.03 -11.73
N GLU A 89 2.38 -6.85 -12.30
CA GLU A 89 2.96 -6.70 -13.63
C GLU A 89 4.17 -5.78 -13.56
N ARG A 90 5.34 -6.26 -13.98
CA ARG A 90 6.53 -5.41 -14.09
C ARG A 90 6.40 -4.51 -15.32
N ILE A 91 6.35 -3.20 -15.10
CA ILE A 91 6.22 -2.18 -16.14
C ILE A 91 7.60 -1.72 -16.63
N SER A 92 8.61 -1.70 -15.75
CA SER A 92 9.95 -1.24 -16.10
C SER A 92 11.07 -2.06 -15.46
N GLY A 93 12.24 -2.03 -16.11
CA GLY A 93 13.45 -2.74 -15.69
C GLY A 93 14.19 -2.07 -14.54
N ARG A 94 14.63 -0.81 -14.72
CA ARG A 94 15.35 -0.01 -13.70
C ARG A 94 14.99 1.48 -13.84
N PRO A 95 14.41 2.14 -12.80
CA PRO A 95 13.91 1.53 -11.57
C PRO A 95 12.85 0.45 -11.88
N ALA A 96 12.72 -0.55 -11.02
CA ALA A 96 11.75 -1.62 -11.22
C ALA A 96 10.38 -1.13 -10.76
N LEU A 97 9.52 -0.76 -11.72
CA LEU A 97 8.14 -0.35 -11.45
C LEU A 97 7.19 -1.51 -11.69
N TYR A 98 6.21 -1.61 -10.81
CA TYR A 98 5.19 -2.66 -10.81
C TYR A 98 3.80 -2.04 -10.79
N ARG A 99 2.92 -2.53 -11.67
CA ARG A 99 1.48 -2.31 -11.59
C ARG A 99 0.87 -3.45 -10.78
N LEU A 100 0.18 -3.10 -9.71
CA LEU A 100 -0.63 -4.00 -8.92
C LEU A 100 -2.09 -3.80 -9.32
N SER A 101 -2.80 -4.86 -9.69
CA SER A 101 -4.24 -4.81 -9.97
C SER A 101 -4.99 -5.73 -9.01
N PHE A 102 -6.19 -5.35 -8.59
CA PHE A 102 -6.97 -6.10 -7.59
C PHE A 102 -8.28 -6.61 -8.19
N PRO A 103 -8.24 -7.67 -9.02
CA PRO A 103 -9.45 -8.24 -9.59
C PRO A 103 -10.22 -9.05 -8.53
N LYS A 104 -11.54 -9.10 -8.66
CA LYS A 104 -12.38 -10.01 -7.85
C LYS A 104 -12.02 -11.47 -8.11
N GLU A 105 -11.82 -11.82 -9.38
CA GLU A 105 -11.36 -13.13 -9.85
C GLU A 105 -10.25 -12.93 -10.88
N PRO A 106 -9.08 -13.58 -10.72
CA PRO A 106 -8.01 -13.49 -11.71
C PRO A 106 -8.40 -14.29 -12.95
N ALA A 107 -8.64 -13.62 -14.07
CA ALA A 107 -8.92 -14.31 -15.33
C ALA A 107 -7.62 -14.87 -15.93
N ALA A 108 -7.68 -16.08 -16.50
CA ALA A 108 -6.51 -16.71 -17.14
C ALA A 108 -5.91 -15.84 -18.27
N GLU A 109 -6.75 -15.08 -18.97
CA GLU A 109 -6.29 -14.10 -19.98
C GLU A 109 -5.44 -12.97 -19.37
N GLN A 110 -5.69 -12.59 -18.12
CA GLN A 110 -4.91 -11.54 -17.44
C GLN A 110 -3.52 -12.04 -17.03
N LEU A 111 -3.32 -13.36 -16.89
CA LEU A 111 -2.04 -14.01 -16.62
C LEU A 111 -1.17 -14.18 -17.87
N SER A 112 -1.66 -13.81 -19.04
CA SER A 112 -0.92 -13.93 -20.29
C SER A 112 0.12 -12.82 -20.39
N GLY A 113 1.39 -13.17 -20.11
CA GLY A 113 2.56 -12.31 -20.32
C GLY A 113 3.75 -12.71 -19.45
N PRO A 114 5.00 -12.60 -19.95
CA PRO A 114 6.21 -13.05 -19.23
C PRO A 114 6.52 -12.21 -17.98
N ALA A 115 5.88 -11.05 -17.82
CA ALA A 115 6.11 -10.11 -16.72
C ALA A 115 4.94 -10.04 -15.73
N LYS A 116 3.97 -10.94 -15.84
CA LYS A 116 2.76 -10.96 -15.01
C LYS A 116 2.75 -12.13 -14.05
N SER A 117 2.26 -11.90 -12.85
CA SER A 117 2.03 -12.93 -11.83
C SER A 117 0.76 -12.59 -11.07
N ALA A 118 0.05 -13.59 -10.54
CA ALA A 118 -1.07 -13.35 -9.65
C ALA A 118 -0.92 -14.15 -8.37
N PHE A 119 -1.39 -13.55 -7.28
CA PHE A 119 -1.31 -14.11 -5.95
C PHE A 119 -2.64 -13.88 -5.24
N SER A 120 -3.10 -14.91 -4.54
CA SER A 120 -4.26 -14.86 -3.64
C SER A 120 -3.84 -14.47 -2.23
N ALA A 121 -4.82 -14.02 -1.43
CA ALA A 121 -4.62 -13.78 0.00
C ALA A 121 -4.13 -15.04 0.73
N GLN A 122 -4.56 -16.23 0.30
CA GLN A 122 -4.12 -17.50 0.88
C GLN A 122 -2.65 -17.79 0.58
N GLU A 123 -2.18 -17.52 -0.64
CA GLU A 123 -0.77 -17.64 -1.00
C GLU A 123 0.08 -16.63 -0.25
N CYS A 124 -0.38 -15.38 -0.14
CA CYS A 124 0.30 -14.35 0.62
C CYS A 124 0.34 -14.64 2.13
N ALA A 125 -0.67 -15.31 2.70
CA ALA A 125 -0.69 -15.71 4.10
C ALA A 125 0.33 -16.83 4.43
N ARG A 126 0.76 -17.59 3.42
CA ARG A 126 1.77 -18.66 3.57
C ARG A 126 3.21 -18.14 3.49
N GLN A 127 3.43 -16.86 3.20
CA GLN A 127 4.77 -16.32 3.11
C GLN A 127 5.40 -16.09 4.49
N PRO A 128 6.69 -16.43 4.66
CA PRO A 128 7.41 -16.12 5.89
C PRO A 128 7.46 -14.60 6.11
N ARG A 129 7.14 -14.18 7.33
CA ARG A 129 7.06 -12.77 7.74
C ARG A 129 8.41 -12.17 8.19
N ASP A 130 9.50 -12.91 8.00
CA ASP A 130 10.86 -12.56 8.45
C ASP A 130 11.43 -11.26 7.82
#